data_AF-A0ABD2P779-F1
#
_entry.id   AF-A0ABD2P779-F1
#
_cell.length_a   1.000
_cell.length_b   1.000
_cell.length_c   1.000
_cell.angle_alpha   90.00
_cell.angle_beta   90.00
_cell.angle_gamma   90.00
#
_symmetry.space_group_name_H-M   'P 1'
#
loop_
_entity.id
_entity.type
_entity.pdbx_description
1 polymer ?
#
loop_
_entity_poly.entity_id
_entity_poly.type
_entity_poly.pdbx_seq_one_letter_code
_entity_poly.pdbx_strand_id
1 'polypeptide(L)' 'MGAVDIAGSGAVHLIGGSSAMASAIMLGPRLGRYDNGIKPLPLGNPVNAVMGLFVLWWGWLAFNSGSTYGVSI' A
#
# COMPACT_ATOMS: atom_id res chain seq x y z
N MET A 1 -24.95 11.44 -0.39
CA MET A 1 -23.66 11.28 -1.10
C MET A 1 -23.71 9.96 -1.86
N GLY A 2 -23.30 9.94 -3.14
CA GLY A 2 -23.40 8.78 -4.04
C GLY A 2 -22.05 8.34 -4.59
N ALA A 3 -21.01 8.36 -3.75
CA ALA A 3 -19.69 7.89 -4.13
C ALA A 3 -19.67 6.35 -4.23
N VAL A 4 -19.03 5.83 -5.27
CA VAL A 4 -18.92 4.39 -5.54
C VAL A 4 -17.46 4.00 -5.40
N ASP A 5 -17.18 3.06 -4.50
CA ASP A 5 -15.86 2.49 -4.27
C ASP A 5 -15.98 0.97 -4.32
N ILE A 6 -15.74 0.39 -5.50
CA ILE A 6 -16.04 -1.02 -5.78
C ILE A 6 -15.14 -1.96 -4.97
N ALA A 7 -13.82 -1.73 -5.01
CA ALA A 7 -12.85 -2.60 -4.37
C ALA A 7 -12.12 -1.92 -3.19
N GLY A 8 -12.58 -0.78 -2.68
CA GLY A 8 -12.03 -0.21 -1.44
C GLY A 8 -10.81 0.70 -1.62
N SER A 9 -10.72 1.45 -2.71
CA SER A 9 -9.73 2.53 -2.87
C SER A 9 -9.76 3.55 -1.74
N GLY A 10 -10.95 3.90 -1.23
CA GLY A 10 -11.14 4.72 -0.05
C GLY A 10 -10.96 3.91 1.23
N ALA A 11 -11.79 2.88 1.39
CA ALA A 11 -11.88 2.12 2.64
C ALA A 11 -10.58 1.42 3.04
N VAL A 12 -9.80 0.92 2.08
CA VAL A 12 -8.55 0.19 2.32
C VAL A 12 -7.35 1.08 2.09
N HIS A 13 -7.21 1.68 0.89
CA HIS A 13 -5.96 2.35 0.54
C HIS A 13 -5.87 3.78 1.10
N LEU A 14 -6.93 4.58 1.01
CA LEU A 14 -6.91 5.94 1.55
C LEU A 14 -6.86 5.93 3.07
N ILE A 15 -7.66 5.10 3.73
CA ILE A 15 -7.64 4.98 5.21
C ILE A 15 -6.30 4.39 5.68
N GLY A 16 -5.81 3.32 5.03
CA GLY A 16 -4.51 2.74 5.36
C GLY A 16 -3.36 3.73 5.13
N GLY A 17 -3.37 4.45 4.01
CA GLY A 17 -2.34 5.45 3.68
C GLY A 17 -2.38 6.68 4.58
N SER A 18 -3.56 7.21 4.87
CA SER A 18 -3.70 8.39 5.77
C SER A 18 -3.33 8.06 7.21
N SER A 19 -3.69 6.88 7.71
CA SER A 19 -3.24 6.41 9.04
C SER A 19 -1.74 6.14 9.09
N ALA A 20 -1.15 5.58 8.04
CA ALA A 20 0.30 5.41 7.92
C ALA A 20 1.03 6.77 7.90
N MET A 21 0.48 7.76 7.18
CA MET A 21 1.04 9.11 7.15
C MET A 21 0.96 9.79 8.52
N ALA A 22 -0.20 9.74 9.18
CA ALA A 22 -0.38 10.31 10.52
C ALA A 22 0.60 9.68 11.52
N SER A 23 0.71 8.35 11.52
CA SER A 23 1.64 7.64 12.41
C SER A 23 3.11 7.95 12.10
N ALA A 24 3.50 8.08 10.82
CA ALA A 24 4.86 8.48 10.45
C ALA A 24 5.22 9.89 10.93
N ILE A 25 4.27 10.83 10.91
CA ILE A 25 4.46 12.19 11.45
C ILE A 25 4.61 12.16 12.97
N MET A 26 3.76 11.38 13.66
CA MET A 26 3.78 11.28 15.13
C MET A 26 5.05 10.61 15.67
N LEU A 27 5.52 9.54 15.01
CA LEU A 27 6.73 8.82 15.40
C LEU A 27 8.01 9.55 15.01
N GLY A 28 7.95 10.33 13.93
CA GLY A 28 9.12 11.00 13.36
C GLY A 28 10.05 10.05 12.60
N PRO A 29 11.16 10.58 12.06
CA PRO A 29 12.10 9.80 11.26
C PRO A 29 12.92 8.83 12.13
N ARG A 30 13.39 7.75 11.48
CA ARG A 30 14.38 6.85 12.10
C ARG A 30 15.61 7.61 12.57
N LEU A 31 16.22 7.16 13.66
CA LEU A 31 17.47 7.72 14.19
C LEU A 31 18.54 7.78 13.09
N GLY A 32 19.20 8.92 12.94
CA GLY A 32 20.25 9.14 11.94
C GLY A 32 19.79 9.18 10.49
N ARG A 33 18.46 9.15 10.21
CA ARG A 33 17.93 9.04 8.83
C ARG A 33 18.35 10.21 7.92
N TYR A 34 18.46 11.41 8.48
CA TYR A 34 18.69 12.65 7.73
C TYR A 34 20.00 13.35 8.07
N ASP A 35 20.83 12.77 8.95
CA ASP A 35 22.09 13.37 9.41
C ASP A 35 23.11 13.54 8.25
N ASN A 36 23.07 12.64 7.27
CA ASN A 36 23.96 12.62 6.11
C ASN A 36 23.23 13.02 4.80
N GLY A 37 22.16 13.80 4.92
CA GLY A 37 21.35 14.30 3.80
C GLY A 37 20.11 13.46 3.50
N ILE A 38 19.44 13.78 2.39
CA ILE A 38 18.11 13.27 2.04
C ILE A 38 18.14 12.14 1.00
N LYS A 39 19.31 11.55 0.75
CA LYS A 39 19.45 10.51 -0.28
C LYS A 39 18.54 9.32 0.03
N PRO A 40 17.95 8.68 -1.00
CA PRO A 40 17.21 7.44 -0.83
C PRO A 40 18.06 6.38 -0.14
N LEU A 41 17.43 5.55 0.68
CA LEU A 41 18.13 4.40 1.26
C LEU A 41 18.44 3.38 0.17
N PRO A 42 19.52 2.61 0.32
CA PRO A 42 19.74 1.46 -0.54
C PRO A 42 18.52 0.53 -0.47
N LEU A 43 18.18 -0.05 -1.60
CA LEU A 43 17.19 -1.13 -1.64
C LEU A 43 17.68 -2.25 -0.72
N GLY A 44 16.75 -2.86 0.01
CA GLY A 44 17.04 -4.07 0.79
C GLY A 44 17.30 -5.26 -0.14
N ASN A 45 16.50 -6.32 0.00
CA ASN A 45 16.61 -7.48 -0.89
C ASN A 45 15.67 -7.33 -2.11
N PRO A 46 16.19 -7.17 -3.35
CA PRO A 46 15.37 -7.02 -4.55
C PRO A 46 14.52 -8.26 -4.86
N VAL A 47 15.02 -9.47 -4.53
CA VAL A 47 14.29 -10.72 -4.76
C VAL A 47 13.02 -10.75 -3.92
N ASN A 48 13.10 -10.36 -2.66
CA ASN A 48 11.94 -10.30 -1.77
C ASN A 48 10.93 -9.23 -2.21
N ALA A 49 11.41 -8.09 -2.73
CA ALA A 49 10.54 -7.05 -3.27
C ALA A 49 9.74 -7.54 -4.49
N VAL A 50 10.40 -8.26 -5.41
CA VAL A 50 9.76 -8.85 -6.59
C VAL A 50 8.81 -9.99 -6.20
N MET A 51 9.20 -10.84 -5.24
CA MET A 51 8.32 -11.88 -4.69
C MET A 51 7.05 -11.27 -4.09
N GLY A 52 7.19 -10.24 -3.24
CA GLY A 52 6.07 -9.51 -2.67
C GLY A 52 5.19 -8.87 -3.74
N LEU A 53 5.78 -8.29 -4.78
CA LEU A 53 5.06 -7.73 -5.93
C LEU A 53 4.18 -8.79 -6.60
N PHE A 54 4.70 -9.98 -6.90
CA PHE A 54 3.90 -11.03 -7.54
C PHE A 54 2.77 -11.54 -6.66
N VAL A 55 3.01 -11.68 -5.35
CA VAL A 55 1.97 -12.07 -4.39
C VAL A 55 0.87 -11.00 -4.31
N LEU A 56 1.25 -9.72 -4.19
CA LEU A 56 0.30 -8.61 -4.17
C LEU A 56 -0.47 -8.51 -5.47
N TRP A 57 0.19 -8.62 -6.62
CA TRP A 57 -0.44 -8.53 -7.94
C TRP A 57 -1.46 -9.65 -8.17
N TRP A 58 -1.10 -10.90 -7.86
CA TRP A 58 -2.03 -12.02 -7.95
C TRP A 58 -3.22 -11.85 -7.00
N GLY A 59 -2.95 -11.47 -5.74
CA GLY A 59 -4.00 -11.15 -4.77
C GLY A 59 -4.89 -9.99 -5.22
N TRP A 60 -4.32 -8.99 -5.90
CA TRP A 60 -5.05 -7.81 -6.40
C TRP A 60 -6.10 -8.19 -7.44
N LEU A 61 -5.79 -9.15 -8.32
CA LEU A 61 -6.75 -9.65 -9.31
C LEU A 61 -7.98 -10.22 -8.62
N ALA A 62 -7.79 -11.09 -7.62
CA ALA A 62 -8.87 -11.67 -6.84
C ALA A 62 -9.62 -10.62 -6.00
N PHE A 63 -8.91 -9.66 -5.43
CA PHE A 63 -9.49 -8.59 -4.62
C PHE A 63 -10.44 -7.70 -5.42
N ASN A 64 -10.07 -7.35 -6.66
CA ASN A 64 -10.91 -6.50 -7.51
C ASN A 64 -12.06 -7.28 -8.16
N SER A 65 -11.80 -8.48 -8.69
CA SER A 65 -12.85 -9.29 -9.32
C SER A 65 -13.85 -9.84 -8.29
N GLY A 66 -13.40 -10.21 -7.10
CA GLY A 66 -14.28 -10.66 -6.02
C GLY A 66 -15.21 -9.58 -5.49
N SER A 67 -14.83 -8.29 -5.65
CA SER A 67 -15.63 -7.16 -5.21
C SER A 67 -16.88 -6.89 -6.07
N THR A 68 -17.10 -7.67 -7.14
CA THR A 68 -18.36 -7.64 -7.91
C THR A 68 -19.43 -8.56 -7.33
N TYR A 69 -19.13 -9.31 -6.25
CA TYR A 69 -20.06 -10.16 -5.50
C TYR A 69 -20.82 -11.21 -6.33
N GLY A 70 -20.29 -11.61 -7.49
CA GLY A 70 -20.93 -12.58 -8.36
C GLY A 70 -20.07 -12.96 -9.56
N VAL A 71 -20.42 -14.10 -10.16
CA VAL A 71 -19.86 -14.55 -11.44
C VAL A 71 -20.86 -14.17 -12.53
N SER A 72 -20.46 -13.27 -13.41
CA SER A 72 -21.23 -12.91 -14.60
C SER A 72 -20.93 -13.89 -15.75
N ILE A 73 -21.97 -14.38 -16.40
CA ILE A 73 -21.92 -15.29 -17.57
C ILE A 73 -21.80 -14.46 -18.85
#